data_AF-A0A7Y1ZMX9-F1
#
_entry.id   AF-A0A7Y1ZMX9-F1
#
_cell.length_a   1.000
_cell.length_b   1.000
_cell.length_c   1.000
_cell.angle_alpha   90.00
_cell.angle_beta   90.00
_cell.angle_gamma   90.00
#
_symmetry.space_group_name_H-M   'P 1'
#
loop_
_entity.id
_entity.type
_entity.pdbx_description
1 polymer ?
#
loop_
_entity_poly.entity_id
_entity_poly.type
_entity_poly.pdbx_seq_one_letter_code
_entity_poly.pdbx_strand_id
1 'polypeptide(L)'
;ALASWGWWFSTQGVLGFLIPVLCLVFIFKRKPGEIGLGLGDWKLALGLSALYIPLVVVGTFVLSADPAFQANYPHLRSAASSWKVFAIYESLFIFYWFGWEYLWRGYMLFGTERTFGAYAILIQAIPFALLHAGKPFIEGMLSVVGGIALGALVWRCRLFWIAIPIHAAQMLILDFFCSLRVRTGATGLGLSDLIEMLGGM
;
A
#
# COMPACT_ATOMS: atom_id res chain seq x y z
N ALA A 1 10.57 17.27 -7.07
CA ALA A 1 10.80 16.87 -8.49
C ALA A 1 10.74 15.34 -8.59
N LEU A 2 10.61 14.73 -9.77
CA LEU A 2 10.60 13.25 -9.90
C LEU A 2 11.86 12.60 -9.27
N ALA A 3 13.03 13.23 -9.40
CA ALA A 3 14.27 12.73 -8.81
C ALA A 3 14.23 12.62 -7.28
N SER A 4 13.59 13.58 -6.58
CA SER A 4 13.47 13.53 -5.11
C SER A 4 12.58 12.38 -4.66
N TRP A 5 11.53 12.08 -5.42
CA TRP A 5 10.67 10.92 -5.18
C TRP A 5 11.41 9.60 -5.44
N GLY A 6 12.18 9.52 -6.53
CA GLY A 6 13.03 8.36 -6.81
C GLY A 6 14.05 8.08 -5.70
N TRP A 7 14.73 9.12 -5.20
CA TRP A 7 15.62 9.01 -4.04
C TRP A 7 14.90 8.50 -2.79
N TRP A 8 13.73 9.08 -2.48
CA TRP A 8 12.95 8.72 -1.29
C TRP A 8 12.44 7.27 -1.36
N PHE A 9 11.86 6.85 -2.50
CA PHE A 9 11.40 5.47 -2.70
C PHE A 9 12.54 4.46 -2.61
N SER A 10 13.70 4.79 -3.18
CA SER A 10 14.90 3.94 -3.12
C SER A 10 15.41 3.81 -1.68
N THR A 11 15.48 4.93 -0.96
CA THR A 11 15.87 4.95 0.45
C THR A 11 14.92 4.11 1.29
N GLN A 12 13.61 4.21 1.04
CA GLN A 12 12.62 3.37 1.71
C GLN A 12 12.83 1.89 1.39
N GLY A 13 13.07 1.52 0.13
CA GLY A 13 13.38 0.14 -0.25
C GLY A 13 14.62 -0.39 0.48
N VAL A 14 15.68 0.40 0.59
CA VAL A 14 16.89 -0.01 1.30
C VAL A 14 16.65 -0.14 2.81
N LEU A 15 16.09 0.89 3.45
CA LEU A 15 15.92 0.94 4.91
C LEU A 15 14.77 0.05 5.42
N GLY A 16 13.72 -0.14 4.62
CA GLY A 16 12.52 -0.89 4.98
C GLY A 16 12.50 -2.34 4.49
N PHE A 17 13.27 -2.68 3.44
CA PHE A 17 13.36 -4.06 2.94
C PHE A 17 14.78 -4.62 3.10
N LEU A 18 15.78 -4.04 2.44
CA LEU A 18 17.12 -4.64 2.39
C LEU A 18 17.74 -4.78 3.78
N ILE A 19 17.85 -3.69 4.54
CA ILE A 19 18.44 -3.73 5.89
C ILE A 19 17.64 -4.67 6.82
N PRO A 20 16.30 -4.60 6.90
CA PRO A 20 15.53 -5.51 7.74
C PRO A 20 15.66 -6.99 7.38
N VAL A 21 15.72 -7.34 6.09
CA VAL A 21 16.01 -8.70 5.62
C VAL A 21 17.39 -9.14 6.12
N LEU A 22 18.41 -8.31 5.91
CA LEU A 22 19.78 -8.60 6.33
C LEU A 22 19.87 -8.78 7.86
N CYS A 23 19.20 -7.93 8.63
CA CYS A 23 19.12 -8.06 10.09
C CYS A 23 18.52 -9.42 10.49
N LEU A 24 17.36 -9.79 9.94
CA LEU A 24 16.70 -11.05 10.29
C LEU A 24 17.54 -12.28 9.90
N VAL A 25 18.17 -12.25 8.73
CA VAL A 25 18.96 -13.39 8.22
C VAL A 25 20.32 -13.49 8.93
N PHE A 26 21.05 -12.39 9.09
CA PHE A 26 22.43 -12.42 9.56
C PHE A 26 22.59 -12.20 11.05
N ILE A 27 21.76 -11.37 11.69
CA ILE A 27 21.82 -11.12 13.13
C ILE A 27 20.95 -12.14 13.87
N PHE A 28 19.68 -12.28 13.47
CA PHE A 28 18.73 -13.18 14.12
C PHE A 28 18.73 -14.61 13.56
N LYS A 29 19.58 -14.90 12.55
CA LYS A 29 19.78 -16.24 11.97
C LYS A 29 18.48 -16.90 11.49
N ARG A 30 17.53 -16.10 10.98
CA ARG A 30 16.24 -16.58 10.47
C ARG A 30 16.37 -17.07 9.03
N LYS A 31 15.62 -18.13 8.70
CA LYS A 31 15.56 -18.61 7.31
C LYS A 31 14.60 -17.72 6.50
N PRO A 32 14.86 -17.45 5.21
CA PRO A 32 13.98 -16.61 4.37
C PRO A 32 12.50 -17.01 4.40
N GLY A 33 12.20 -18.32 4.39
CA GLY A 33 10.82 -18.82 4.48
C GLY A 33 10.12 -18.56 5.82
N GLU A 34 10.87 -18.35 6.91
CA GLU A 34 10.29 -17.98 8.20
C GLU A 34 9.88 -16.51 8.26
N ILE A 35 10.47 -15.67 7.41
CA ILE A 35 10.31 -14.20 7.42
C ILE A 35 9.51 -13.72 6.20
N GLY A 36 8.65 -14.59 5.68
CA GLY A 36 7.70 -14.28 4.61
C GLY A 36 8.29 -14.24 3.19
N LEU A 37 9.60 -14.46 3.01
CA LEU A 37 10.25 -14.39 1.70
C LEU A 37 10.08 -15.68 0.86
N GLY A 38 9.47 -16.72 1.43
CA GLY A 38 9.09 -17.94 0.70
C GLY A 38 7.81 -17.77 -0.12
N LEU A 39 7.35 -18.86 -0.73
CA LEU A 39 6.10 -18.89 -1.51
C LEU A 39 4.84 -19.06 -0.64
N GLY A 40 4.99 -19.61 0.57
CA GLY A 40 3.87 -19.78 1.50
C GLY A 40 2.64 -20.47 0.87
N ASP A 41 1.46 -20.12 1.38
CA ASP A 41 0.16 -20.51 0.82
C ASP A 41 -0.31 -19.46 -0.21
N TRP A 42 0.39 -19.40 -1.34
CA TRP A 42 0.15 -18.39 -2.38
C TRP A 42 -1.24 -18.50 -3.02
N LYS A 43 -1.85 -19.70 -3.05
CA LYS A 43 -3.19 -19.90 -3.61
C LYS A 43 -4.25 -19.22 -2.76
N LEU A 44 -4.19 -19.41 -1.44
CA LEU A 44 -5.06 -18.71 -0.51
C LEU A 44 -4.83 -17.20 -0.58
N ALA A 45 -3.56 -16.78 -0.61
CA ALA A 45 -3.19 -15.36 -0.69
C ALA A 45 -3.77 -14.69 -1.94
N LEU A 46 -3.58 -15.28 -3.12
CA LEU A 46 -4.14 -14.77 -4.37
C LEU A 46 -5.67 -14.81 -4.38
N GLY A 47 -6.30 -15.87 -3.88
CA GLY A 47 -7.76 -15.96 -3.81
C GLY A 47 -8.37 -14.84 -2.99
N LEU A 48 -7.83 -14.58 -1.79
CA LEU A 48 -8.29 -13.48 -0.94
C LEU A 48 -7.96 -12.10 -1.53
N SER A 49 -6.81 -11.97 -2.19
CA SER A 49 -6.44 -10.73 -2.90
C SER A 49 -7.40 -10.42 -4.04
N ALA A 50 -7.78 -11.42 -4.83
CA ALA A 50 -8.72 -11.25 -5.94
C ALA A 50 -10.11 -10.80 -5.44
N LEU A 51 -10.57 -11.34 -4.31
CA LEU A 51 -11.83 -10.91 -3.68
C LEU A 51 -11.74 -9.48 -3.10
N TYR A 52 -10.55 -9.03 -2.75
CA TYR A 52 -10.32 -7.68 -2.22
C TYR A 52 -10.32 -6.60 -3.31
N ILE A 53 -9.87 -6.90 -4.54
CA ILE A 53 -9.77 -5.90 -5.62
C ILE A 53 -11.10 -5.16 -5.91
N PRO A 54 -12.26 -5.81 -6.04
CA PRO A 54 -13.53 -5.09 -6.24
C PRO A 54 -13.85 -4.11 -5.11
N LEU A 55 -13.55 -4.48 -3.86
CA LEU A 55 -13.74 -3.60 -2.71
C LEU A 55 -12.82 -2.39 -2.77
N VAL A 56 -11.56 -2.59 -3.21
CA VAL A 56 -10.61 -1.50 -3.42
C VAL A 56 -11.10 -0.55 -4.51
N VAL A 57 -11.52 -1.07 -5.67
CA VAL A 57 -12.00 -0.25 -6.79
C VAL A 57 -13.19 0.61 -6.36
N VAL A 58 -14.20 0.02 -5.74
CA VAL A 58 -15.38 0.77 -5.27
C VAL A 58 -15.00 1.74 -4.15
N GLY A 59 -14.22 1.28 -3.16
CA GLY A 59 -13.81 2.09 -2.02
C GLY A 59 -13.01 3.31 -2.46
N THR A 60 -12.00 3.13 -3.30
CA THR A 60 -11.16 4.24 -3.80
C THR A 60 -11.93 5.18 -4.73
N PHE A 61 -12.88 4.67 -5.53
CA PHE A 61 -13.79 5.54 -6.28
C PHE A 61 -14.59 6.47 -5.35
N VAL A 62 -15.15 5.92 -4.26
CA VAL A 62 -15.89 6.70 -3.26
C VAL A 62 -14.98 7.69 -2.53
N LEU A 63 -13.82 7.23 -2.05
CA LEU A 63 -12.86 8.08 -1.33
C LEU A 63 -12.33 9.22 -2.20
N SER A 64 -12.09 8.97 -3.50
CA SER A 64 -11.60 10.00 -4.41
C SER A 64 -12.57 11.18 -4.58
N ALA A 65 -13.86 11.02 -4.28
CA ALA A 65 -14.85 12.11 -4.33
C ALA A 65 -14.65 13.13 -3.20
N ASP A 66 -14.00 12.74 -2.10
CA ASP A 66 -13.73 13.61 -0.96
C ASP A 66 -12.61 14.61 -1.32
N PRO A 67 -12.84 15.94 -1.17
CA PRO A 67 -11.81 16.96 -1.40
C PRO A 67 -10.51 16.73 -0.62
N ALA A 68 -10.56 16.13 0.57
CA ALA A 68 -9.36 15.82 1.35
C ALA A 68 -8.45 14.81 0.63
N PHE A 69 -9.03 13.84 -0.09
CA PHE A 69 -8.26 12.87 -0.88
C PHE A 69 -7.70 13.48 -2.15
N GLN A 70 -8.49 14.27 -2.89
CA GLN A 70 -7.99 15.02 -4.05
C GLN A 70 -6.89 16.00 -3.65
N ALA A 71 -7.00 16.60 -2.45
CA ALA A 71 -5.99 17.45 -1.85
C ALA A 71 -4.81 16.67 -1.25
N ASN A 72 -4.69 15.36 -1.42
CA ASN A 72 -3.49 14.61 -1.03
C ASN A 72 -2.93 13.71 -2.15
N TYR A 73 -3.77 13.31 -3.11
CA TYR A 73 -3.45 12.28 -4.10
C TYR A 73 -3.59 12.76 -5.55
N PRO A 74 -2.69 12.31 -6.46
CA PRO A 74 -1.39 11.72 -6.15
C PRO A 74 -0.51 12.70 -5.36
N HIS A 75 0.39 12.18 -4.51
CA HIS A 75 1.26 13.02 -3.68
C HIS A 75 2.15 13.93 -4.53
N LEU A 76 2.62 13.44 -5.68
CA LEU A 76 3.24 14.28 -6.69
C LEU A 76 2.17 14.97 -7.55
N ARG A 77 1.88 16.25 -7.27
CA ARG A 77 0.81 17.00 -7.97
C ARG A 77 0.90 17.02 -9.48
N SER A 78 2.11 17.06 -10.04
CA SER A 78 2.30 17.01 -11.50
C SER A 78 1.87 15.69 -12.13
N ALA A 79 1.74 14.60 -11.35
CA ALA A 79 1.18 13.34 -11.83
C ALA A 79 -0.33 13.46 -12.06
N ALA A 80 -1.05 14.26 -11.26
CA ALA A 80 -2.49 14.45 -11.40
C ALA A 80 -2.86 15.03 -12.78
N SER A 81 -2.02 15.90 -13.34
CA SER A 81 -2.27 16.61 -14.60
C SER A 81 -1.48 16.10 -15.81
N SER A 82 -0.57 15.14 -15.66
CA SER A 82 0.22 14.58 -16.77
C SER A 82 0.33 13.06 -16.71
N TRP A 83 -0.23 12.35 -17.69
CA TRP A 83 -0.20 10.87 -17.72
C TRP A 83 1.21 10.30 -17.86
N LYS A 84 2.10 11.02 -18.56
CA LYS A 84 3.52 10.64 -18.63
C LYS A 84 4.17 10.70 -17.25
N VAL A 85 3.94 11.78 -16.49
CA VAL A 85 4.48 11.93 -15.14
C VAL A 85 3.85 10.92 -14.18
N PHE A 86 2.54 10.68 -14.30
CA PHE A 86 1.80 9.65 -13.58
C PHE A 86 2.44 8.27 -13.77
N ALA A 87 2.60 7.82 -15.02
CA ALA A 87 3.18 6.52 -15.31
C ALA A 87 4.60 6.35 -14.75
N ILE A 88 5.44 7.39 -14.85
CA ILE A 88 6.80 7.36 -14.27
C ILE A 88 6.73 7.31 -12.75
N TYR A 89 5.90 8.15 -12.12
CA TYR A 89 5.74 8.21 -10.68
C TYR A 89 5.29 6.88 -10.09
N GLU A 90 4.22 6.28 -10.64
CA GLU A 90 3.69 4.99 -10.20
C GLU A 90 4.69 3.84 -10.39
N SER A 91 5.43 3.85 -11.51
CA SER A 91 6.46 2.84 -11.77
C SER A 91 7.59 2.90 -10.73
N LEU A 92 7.99 4.11 -10.31
CA LEU A 92 8.98 4.29 -9.26
C LEU A 92 8.41 3.95 -7.88
N PHE A 93 7.11 4.15 -7.67
CA PHE A 93 6.44 3.95 -6.39
C PHE A 93 6.39 2.47 -5.99
N ILE A 94 6.53 1.54 -6.92
CA ILE A 94 6.66 0.10 -6.64
C ILE A 94 7.79 -0.18 -5.63
N PHE A 95 8.96 0.48 -5.75
CA PHE A 95 10.09 0.26 -4.85
C PHE A 95 9.82 0.72 -3.41
N TYR A 96 8.99 1.74 -3.25
CA TYR A 96 8.53 2.16 -1.93
C TYR A 96 7.75 1.06 -1.23
N TRP A 97 6.87 0.35 -1.97
CA TRP A 97 6.04 -0.71 -1.40
C TRP A 97 6.85 -1.88 -0.87
N PHE A 98 7.99 -2.22 -1.49
CA PHE A 98 8.89 -3.22 -0.91
C PHE A 98 9.32 -2.83 0.51
N GLY A 99 9.83 -1.60 0.66
CA GLY A 99 10.33 -1.12 1.93
C GLY A 99 9.23 -0.91 2.96
N TRP A 100 8.16 -0.24 2.57
CA TRP A 100 7.01 0.05 3.44
C TRP A 100 6.35 -1.24 3.92
N GLU A 101 5.98 -2.14 3.01
CA GLU A 101 5.31 -3.38 3.40
C GLU A 101 6.22 -4.29 4.20
N TYR A 102 7.50 -4.41 3.83
CA TYR A 102 8.37 -5.35 4.53
C TYR A 102 8.72 -4.88 5.93
N LEU A 103 8.83 -3.57 6.18
CA LEU A 103 9.05 -3.08 7.53
C LEU A 103 7.95 -3.57 8.51
N TRP A 104 6.69 -3.57 8.06
CA TRP A 104 5.54 -3.96 8.88
C TRP A 104 5.21 -5.45 8.79
N ARG A 105 4.91 -5.95 7.59
CA ARG A 105 4.45 -7.32 7.32
C ARG A 105 5.59 -8.33 7.23
N GLY A 106 6.82 -7.87 7.01
CA GLY A 106 8.02 -8.71 7.01
C GLY A 106 8.72 -8.69 8.37
N TYR A 107 9.41 -7.58 8.63
CA TYR A 107 10.30 -7.38 9.75
C TYR A 107 9.60 -7.36 11.10
N MET A 108 8.66 -6.44 11.32
CA MET A 108 7.99 -6.32 12.61
C MET A 108 7.11 -7.54 12.88
N LEU A 109 6.28 -7.95 11.91
CA LEU A 109 5.42 -9.13 12.03
C LEU A 109 6.21 -10.41 12.32
N PHE A 110 7.09 -10.87 11.43
CA PHE A 110 7.80 -12.14 11.61
C PHE A 110 8.96 -12.07 12.61
N GLY A 111 9.49 -10.87 12.86
CA GLY A 111 10.47 -10.61 13.91
C GLY A 111 9.88 -10.77 15.31
N THR A 112 8.62 -10.38 15.51
CA THR A 112 7.94 -10.48 16.82
C THR A 112 7.06 -11.73 16.97
N GLU A 113 6.70 -12.41 15.86
CA GLU A 113 5.87 -13.63 15.85
C GLU A 113 6.36 -14.70 16.82
N ARG A 114 7.68 -14.94 16.93
CA ARG A 114 8.20 -16.00 17.83
C ARG A 114 7.86 -15.78 19.29
N THR A 115 7.74 -14.52 19.72
CA THR A 115 7.45 -14.15 21.10
C THR A 115 5.96 -13.99 21.34
N PHE A 116 5.24 -13.39 20.37
CA PHE A 116 3.85 -12.96 20.57
C PHE A 116 2.82 -13.79 19.77
N GLY A 117 3.26 -14.74 18.95
CA GLY A 117 2.38 -15.54 18.09
C GLY A 117 1.52 -14.66 17.19
N ALA A 118 0.21 -14.95 17.15
CA ALA A 118 -0.76 -14.18 16.36
C ALA A 118 -0.90 -12.72 16.81
N TYR A 119 -0.56 -12.37 18.06
CA TYR A 119 -0.60 -10.97 18.52
C TYR A 119 0.43 -10.09 17.80
N ALA A 120 1.43 -10.66 17.13
CA ALA A 120 2.35 -9.94 16.25
C ALA A 120 1.60 -9.13 15.16
N ILE A 121 0.40 -9.58 14.75
CA ILE A 121 -0.48 -8.86 13.83
C ILE A 121 -0.86 -7.48 14.40
N LEU A 122 -1.21 -7.41 15.68
CA LEU A 122 -1.56 -6.15 16.34
C LEU A 122 -0.30 -5.31 16.63
N ILE A 123 0.80 -5.96 17.01
CA ILE A 123 2.08 -5.30 17.29
C ILE A 123 2.60 -4.50 16.08
N GLN A 124 2.47 -5.04 14.86
CA GLN A 124 2.82 -4.28 13.66
C GLN A 124 1.72 -3.30 13.24
N ALA A 125 0.44 -3.62 13.45
CA ALA A 125 -0.67 -2.79 13.00
C ALA A 125 -0.76 -1.46 13.76
N ILE A 126 -0.44 -1.44 15.05
CA ILE A 126 -0.48 -0.23 15.88
C ILE A 126 0.46 0.87 15.34
N PRO A 127 1.79 0.66 15.24
CA PRO A 127 2.70 1.68 14.72
C PRO A 127 2.43 1.99 13.24
N PHE A 128 2.01 0.99 12.44
CA PHE A 128 1.56 1.22 11.07
C PHE A 128 0.42 2.25 11.02
N ALA A 129 -0.63 2.06 11.82
CA ALA A 129 -1.78 2.96 11.84
C ALA A 129 -1.44 4.34 12.43
N LEU A 130 -0.57 4.40 13.44
CA LEU A 130 -0.09 5.67 14.00
C LEU A 130 0.62 6.54 12.95
N LEU A 131 1.35 5.92 12.01
CA LEU A 131 1.96 6.66 10.90
C LEU A 131 0.97 7.17 9.85
N HIS A 132 -0.31 6.80 9.95
CA HIS A 132 -1.39 7.39 9.16
C HIS A 132 -2.16 8.50 9.89
N ALA A 133 -1.75 8.88 11.11
CA ALA A 133 -2.48 9.88 11.91
C ALA A 133 -2.60 11.26 11.22
N GLY A 134 -1.71 11.61 10.28
CA GLY A 134 -1.77 12.84 9.50
C GLY A 134 -2.51 12.74 8.16
N LYS A 135 -3.05 11.57 7.82
CA LYS A 135 -3.77 11.32 6.57
C LYS A 135 -5.23 11.78 6.69
N PRO A 136 -5.99 11.88 5.57
CA PRO A 136 -7.45 12.03 5.63
C PRO A 136 -8.06 11.06 6.66
N PHE A 137 -8.99 11.56 7.47
CA PHE A 137 -9.49 10.82 8.65
C PHE A 137 -9.95 9.39 8.32
N ILE A 138 -10.67 9.22 7.22
CA ILE A 138 -11.13 7.91 6.76
C ILE A 138 -9.97 6.99 6.36
N GLU A 139 -8.92 7.52 5.72
CA GLU A 139 -7.70 6.75 5.44
C GLU A 139 -7.01 6.31 6.73
N GLY A 140 -6.92 7.21 7.72
CA GLY A 140 -6.38 6.90 9.04
C GLY A 140 -7.14 5.75 9.72
N MET A 141 -8.47 5.75 9.68
CA MET A 141 -9.28 4.66 10.24
C MET A 141 -9.15 3.36 9.44
N LEU A 142 -9.15 3.45 8.11
CA LEU A 142 -8.95 2.30 7.23
C LEU A 142 -7.55 1.69 7.38
N SER A 143 -6.55 2.47 7.78
CA SER A 143 -5.20 1.95 8.06
C SER A 143 -5.19 0.98 9.24
N VAL A 144 -6.07 1.15 10.25
CA VAL A 144 -6.17 0.18 11.35
C VAL A 144 -6.69 -1.16 10.81
N VAL A 145 -7.78 -1.11 10.05
CA VAL A 145 -8.42 -2.30 9.46
C VAL A 145 -7.47 -2.98 8.47
N GLY A 146 -6.88 -2.22 7.54
CA GLY A 146 -5.93 -2.71 6.55
C GLY A 146 -4.61 -3.20 7.17
N GLY A 147 -4.14 -2.54 8.23
CA GLY A 147 -3.00 -2.97 9.04
C GLY A 147 -3.21 -4.38 9.58
N ILE A 148 -4.35 -4.62 10.22
CA ILE A 148 -4.72 -5.91 10.80
C ILE A 148 -5.00 -6.94 9.71
N ALA A 149 -5.84 -6.63 8.72
CA ALA A 149 -6.28 -7.59 7.70
C ALA A 149 -5.11 -8.05 6.83
N LEU A 150 -4.29 -7.13 6.34
CA LEU A 150 -3.13 -7.48 5.51
C LEU A 150 -2.04 -8.16 6.34
N GLY A 151 -1.84 -7.72 7.60
CA GLY A 151 -0.96 -8.41 8.54
C GLY A 151 -1.39 -9.86 8.80
N ALA A 152 -2.68 -10.08 9.02
CA ALA A 152 -3.25 -11.42 9.21
C ALA A 152 -3.13 -12.30 7.97
N LEU A 153 -3.36 -11.75 6.78
CA LEU A 153 -3.19 -12.45 5.51
C LEU A 153 -1.74 -12.92 5.35
N VAL A 154 -0.78 -12.01 5.50
CA VAL A 154 0.66 -12.33 5.37
C VAL A 154 1.09 -13.33 6.44
N TRP A 155 0.64 -13.16 7.68
CA TRP A 155 0.93 -14.08 8.78
C TRP A 155 0.41 -15.50 8.48
N ARG A 156 -0.86 -15.61 8.06
CA ARG A 156 -1.53 -16.89 7.78
C ARG A 156 -0.96 -17.60 6.56
N CYS A 157 -0.63 -16.86 5.51
CA CYS A 157 -0.07 -17.43 4.27
C CYS A 157 1.45 -17.59 4.33
N ARG A 158 2.13 -16.97 5.30
CA ARG A 158 3.61 -16.86 5.35
C ARG A 158 4.21 -16.31 4.05
N LEU A 159 3.49 -15.40 3.40
CA LEU A 159 3.83 -14.86 2.09
C LEU A 159 3.80 -13.34 2.15
N PHE A 160 4.96 -12.71 2.35
CA PHE A 160 5.09 -11.25 2.34
C PHE A 160 4.79 -10.67 0.96
N TRP A 161 5.20 -11.37 -0.11
CA TRP A 161 5.13 -10.88 -1.48
C TRP A 161 3.73 -10.46 -1.93
N ILE A 162 2.67 -10.98 -1.30
CA ILE A 162 1.28 -10.59 -1.60
C ILE A 162 0.93 -9.18 -1.13
N ALA A 163 1.62 -8.66 -0.11
CA ALA A 163 1.32 -7.35 0.45
C ALA A 163 1.65 -6.20 -0.51
N ILE A 164 2.73 -6.34 -1.29
CA ILE A 164 3.18 -5.35 -2.26
C ILE A 164 2.10 -5.07 -3.32
N PRO A 165 1.62 -6.04 -4.13
CA PRO A 165 0.64 -5.77 -5.16
C PRO A 165 -0.72 -5.36 -4.60
N ILE A 166 -1.13 -5.86 -3.42
CA ILE A 166 -2.37 -5.42 -2.77
C ILE A 166 -2.32 -3.92 -2.47
N HIS A 167 -1.29 -3.47 -1.76
CA HIS A 167 -1.20 -2.07 -1.36
C HIS A 167 -0.89 -1.15 -2.55
N ALA A 168 -0.02 -1.59 -3.45
CA ALA A 168 0.27 -0.86 -4.68
C ALA A 168 -0.99 -0.67 -5.52
N ALA A 169 -1.83 -1.70 -5.68
CA ALA A 169 -3.10 -1.57 -6.40
C ALA A 169 -4.04 -0.58 -5.72
N GLN A 170 -4.18 -0.63 -4.39
CA GLN A 170 -5.01 0.33 -3.66
C GLN A 170 -4.60 1.78 -3.93
N MET A 171 -3.30 2.07 -3.84
CA MET A 171 -2.82 3.44 -4.03
C MET A 171 -2.82 3.86 -5.50
N LEU A 172 -2.47 2.97 -6.42
CA LEU A 172 -2.54 3.23 -7.86
C LEU A 172 -3.97 3.58 -8.30
N ILE A 173 -4.97 2.82 -7.85
CA ILE A 173 -6.37 3.05 -8.22
C ILE A 173 -6.89 4.36 -7.60
N LEU A 174 -6.49 4.67 -6.36
CA LEU A 174 -6.81 5.94 -5.72
C LEU A 174 -6.19 7.13 -6.47
N ASP A 175 -4.89 7.07 -6.75
CA ASP A 175 -4.16 8.11 -7.48
C ASP A 175 -4.75 8.30 -8.88
N PHE A 176 -5.16 7.21 -9.54
CA PHE A 176 -5.85 7.24 -10.82
C PHE A 176 -7.20 7.97 -10.74
N PHE A 177 -8.08 7.59 -9.81
CA PHE A 177 -9.38 8.25 -9.68
C PHE A 177 -9.25 9.72 -9.27
N CYS A 178 -8.35 10.05 -8.32
CA CYS A 178 -8.09 11.44 -7.97
C CYS A 178 -7.54 12.24 -9.16
N SER A 179 -6.66 11.65 -9.98
CA SER A 179 -6.14 12.31 -11.20
C SER A 179 -7.25 12.59 -12.22
N LEU A 180 -8.18 11.66 -12.44
CA LEU A 180 -9.34 11.89 -13.31
C LEU A 180 -10.21 13.04 -12.79
N ARG A 181 -10.55 13.05 -11.50
CA ARG A 181 -11.36 14.13 -10.90
C ARG A 181 -10.70 15.49 -10.98
N VAL A 182 -9.38 15.56 -10.76
CA VAL A 182 -8.62 16.81 -10.90
C VAL A 182 -8.66 17.34 -12.34
N ARG A 183 -8.72 16.46 -13.35
CA ARG A 183 -8.73 16.85 -14.76
C ARG A 183 -10.10 17.28 -15.26
N THR A 184 -11.15 16.64 -14.78
CA THR A 184 -12.51 16.85 -15.27
C THR A 184 -13.32 17.80 -14.40
N GLY A 185 -12.99 17.89 -13.11
CA GLY A 185 -13.77 18.64 -12.12
C GLY A 185 -14.89 17.83 -11.48
N ALA A 186 -15.03 16.54 -11.81
CA ALA A 186 -16.11 15.68 -11.30
C ALA A 186 -15.96 15.39 -9.81
N THR A 187 -16.95 15.74 -9.01
CA THR A 187 -16.94 15.57 -7.55
C THR A 187 -17.98 14.57 -7.02
N GLY A 188 -18.92 14.12 -7.84
CA GLY A 188 -19.99 13.22 -7.41
C GLY A 188 -19.66 11.74 -7.53
N LEU A 189 -20.65 10.91 -7.15
CA LEU A 189 -20.61 9.45 -7.19
C LEU A 189 -21.57 8.86 -8.23
N GLY A 190 -22.30 9.72 -8.97
CA GLY A 190 -23.31 9.29 -9.92
C GLY A 190 -22.73 8.71 -11.20
N LEU A 191 -23.58 8.05 -12.00
CA LEU A 191 -23.18 7.54 -13.31
C LEU A 191 -22.73 8.68 -14.25
N SER A 192 -23.35 9.86 -14.15
CA SER A 192 -22.94 11.05 -14.89
C SER A 192 -21.53 11.50 -14.50
N ASP A 193 -21.21 11.54 -13.20
CA ASP A 193 -19.86 11.89 -12.72
C ASP A 193 -18.83 10.86 -13.18
N LEU A 194 -19.18 9.57 -13.17
CA LEU A 194 -18.31 8.51 -13.66
C LEU A 194 -18.02 8.68 -15.15
N ILE A 195 -19.05 8.94 -15.97
CA ILE A 195 -18.88 9.18 -17.41
C ILE A 195 -18.01 10.42 -17.64
N GLU A 196 -18.25 11.50 -16.88
CA GLU A 196 -17.45 12.72 -16.95
C GLU A 196 -15.98 12.47 -16.58
N MET A 197 -15.73 11.78 -15.47
CA MET A 197 -14.38 11.35 -15.05
C MET A 197 -13.65 10.58 -16.14
N LEU A 198 -14.32 9.63 -16.79
CA LEU A 198 -13.74 8.81 -17.85
C LEU A 198 -13.37 9.64 -19.09
N GLY A 199 -13.99 10.81 -19.30
CA GLY A 199 -13.60 11.77 -20.34
C GLY A 199 -12.22 12.41 -20.12
N GLY A 200 -11.65 12.30 -18.91
CA GLY A 200 -10.31 12.83 -18.57
C GLY A 200 -9.15 11.87 -18.82
N MET A 201 -9.42 10.67 -19.36
CA MET A 201 -8.40 9.68 -19.74
C MET A 201 -7.55 10.15 -20.92
#